data_AF-A0A368A2V2-F1
#
_entry.id   AF-A0A368A2V2-F1
#
_cell.length_a   1.000
_cell.length_b   1.000
_cell.length_c   1.000
_cell.angle_alpha   90.00
_cell.angle_beta   90.00
_cell.angle_gamma   90.00
#
_symmetry.space_group_name_H-M   'P 1'
#
loop_
_entity.id
_entity.type
_entity.pdbx_description
1 polymer ?
#
loop_
_entity_poly.entity_id
_entity_poly.type
_entity_poly.pdbx_seq_one_letter_code
_entity_poly.pdbx_strand_id
1 'polypeptide(L)'
;MKIGNISTHVMYNCNRQTLMEQQKDFLKANYELVNSRVSDIGLALGGKVGRFFNIESQMNLLNELKTTNSLIVERMAAGQAAIGSLVYAPRSNDKDPEGALVRFNNILLGVSSAKTTSKGLVQEAQLALDAFVSALNTNIGGEFVFGGVNTSEPPLSYYKAGSNEGASKVVRDAFEGYFGFSPDDPAAASITKDQMQEFIDGPFSDLFEDPSWGINFSKADDTPQRNCISSDGVSVNTSVSANENGFRQAMKNLILVAEFAESGLSEDAVTAVKEEAQKSSNTSMGDAINKITLVSSHLGALESRVQSVNEQFESQLSILQNLRTQFIGVDQNEAASRLEEIKLMIAISNELTVQISRLNLVNYLK
;
A
#
# COMPACT_ATOMS: atom_id res chain seq x y z
N MET A 1 62.17 -32.01 -46.56
CA MET A 1 61.43 -32.14 -45.29
C MET A 1 60.96 -33.58 -45.14
N LYS A 2 61.48 -34.35 -44.17
CA LYS A 2 60.91 -35.66 -43.82
C LYS A 2 59.64 -35.40 -43.02
N ILE A 3 58.48 -35.79 -43.56
CA ILE A 3 57.25 -35.90 -42.78
C ILE A 3 57.48 -37.07 -41.82
N GLY A 4 57.69 -36.79 -40.53
CA GLY A 4 57.86 -37.83 -39.53
C GLY A 4 56.62 -38.72 -39.45
N ASN A 5 56.79 -40.02 -39.20
CA ASN A 5 55.69 -40.98 -39.09
C ASN A 5 54.70 -40.53 -38.00
N ILE A 6 53.57 -39.94 -38.40
CA ILE A 6 52.47 -39.63 -37.48
C ILE A 6 51.78 -40.96 -37.18
N SER A 7 51.92 -41.46 -35.96
CA SER A 7 51.27 -42.71 -35.56
C SER A 7 49.75 -42.54 -35.48
N THR A 8 49.01 -43.61 -35.79
CA THR A 8 47.54 -43.67 -35.65
C THR A 8 47.08 -43.27 -34.25
N HIS A 9 47.91 -43.52 -33.23
CA HIS A 9 47.67 -43.10 -31.84
C HIS A 9 47.66 -41.57 -31.66
N VAL A 10 48.58 -40.86 -32.32
CA VAL A 10 48.64 -39.38 -32.29
C VAL A 10 47.43 -38.79 -33.02
N MET A 11 47.03 -39.35 -34.17
CA MET A 11 45.84 -38.90 -34.91
C MET A 11 44.55 -39.11 -34.12
N TYR A 12 44.40 -40.26 -33.47
CA TYR A 12 43.23 -40.57 -32.64
C TYR A 12 43.12 -39.64 -31.43
N ASN A 13 44.21 -39.40 -30.70
CA ASN A 13 44.20 -38.50 -29.54
C ASN A 13 43.92 -37.04 -29.93
N CYS A 14 44.46 -36.58 -31.06
CA CYS A 14 44.15 -35.26 -31.61
C CYS A 14 42.65 -35.12 -31.93
N ASN A 15 42.06 -36.09 -32.65
CA ASN A 15 40.63 -36.08 -32.94
C ASN A 15 39.76 -36.16 -31.69
N ARG A 16 40.18 -36.91 -30.67
CA ARG A 16 39.47 -36.97 -29.38
C ARG A 16 39.43 -35.61 -28.71
N GLN A 17 40.55 -34.88 -28.70
CA GLN A 17 40.61 -33.54 -28.13
C GLN A 17 39.70 -32.57 -28.89
N THR A 18 39.78 -32.55 -30.24
CA THR A 18 38.93 -31.72 -31.08
C THR A 18 37.44 -32.03 -30.89
N LEU A 19 37.07 -33.31 -30.78
CA LEU A 19 35.69 -33.73 -30.53
C LEU A 19 35.19 -33.24 -29.16
N MET A 20 36.01 -33.30 -28.11
CA MET A 20 35.65 -32.78 -26.78
C MET A 20 35.46 -31.26 -26.80
N GLU A 21 36.30 -30.53 -27.54
CA GLU A 21 36.17 -29.08 -27.73
C GLU A 21 34.87 -28.73 -28.50
N GLN A 22 34.58 -29.43 -29.59
CA GLN A 22 33.34 -29.24 -30.37
C GLN A 22 32.09 -29.56 -29.56
N GLN A 23 32.10 -30.61 -28.74
CA GLN A 23 31.00 -30.93 -27.83
C GLN A 23 30.78 -29.83 -26.78
N LYS A 24 31.86 -29.27 -26.23
CA LYS A 24 31.77 -28.13 -25.31
C LYS A 24 31.18 -26.90 -26.00
N ASP A 25 31.61 -26.60 -27.22
CA ASP A 25 31.10 -25.45 -27.97
C ASP A 25 29.66 -25.66 -28.44
N PHE A 26 29.25 -26.90 -28.74
CA PHE A 26 27.86 -27.26 -28.98
C PHE A 26 26.97 -26.92 -27.78
N LEU A 27 27.39 -27.30 -26.56
CA LEU A 27 26.63 -26.99 -25.34
C LEU A 27 26.51 -25.48 -25.10
N LYS A 28 27.58 -24.71 -25.34
CA LYS A 28 27.55 -23.24 -25.25
C LYS A 28 26.61 -22.63 -26.29
N ALA A 29 26.76 -23.00 -27.56
CA ALA A 29 25.93 -22.47 -28.63
C ALA A 29 24.45 -22.81 -28.44
N ASN A 30 24.15 -24.01 -27.93
CA ASN A 30 22.79 -24.39 -27.55
C ASN A 30 22.25 -23.53 -26.40
N TYR A 31 23.05 -23.29 -25.36
CA TYR A 31 22.67 -22.40 -24.26
C TYR A 31 22.41 -20.96 -24.74
N GLU A 32 23.28 -20.43 -25.60
CA GLU A 32 23.18 -19.08 -26.17
C GLU A 32 21.96 -18.93 -27.08
N LEU A 33 21.66 -19.95 -27.89
CA LEU A 33 20.47 -20.01 -28.73
C LEU A 33 19.18 -20.00 -27.90
N VAL A 34 19.11 -20.84 -26.86
CA VAL A 34 17.90 -21.00 -26.03
C VAL A 34 17.65 -19.77 -25.15
N ASN A 35 18.72 -19.18 -24.58
CA ASN A 35 18.60 -18.10 -23.60
C ASN A 35 18.84 -16.69 -24.19
N SER A 36 19.19 -16.60 -25.48
CA SER A 36 19.55 -15.35 -26.19
C SER A 36 20.61 -14.52 -25.47
N ARG A 37 21.49 -15.18 -24.71
CA ARG A 37 22.53 -14.54 -23.92
C ARG A 37 23.80 -15.38 -23.89
N VAL A 38 24.94 -14.72 -23.77
CA VAL A 38 26.25 -15.37 -23.68
C VAL A 38 26.29 -16.42 -22.58
N SER A 39 26.94 -17.56 -22.87
CA SER A 39 27.01 -18.67 -21.92
C SER A 39 27.91 -18.36 -20.72
N ASP A 40 29.00 -17.64 -20.94
CA ASP A 40 29.95 -17.20 -19.92
C ASP A 40 30.11 -15.69 -19.95
N ILE A 41 29.39 -15.01 -19.06
CA ILE A 41 29.40 -13.55 -18.93
C ILE A 41 30.79 -13.05 -18.52
N GLY A 42 31.50 -13.82 -17.69
CA GLY A 42 32.83 -13.47 -17.19
C GLY A 42 33.86 -13.43 -18.31
N LEU A 43 33.86 -14.49 -19.13
CA LEU A 43 34.74 -14.59 -20.30
C LEU A 43 34.35 -13.60 -21.40
N ALA A 44 33.05 -13.42 -21.68
CA ALA A 44 32.57 -12.54 -22.74
C ALA A 44 32.85 -11.05 -22.46
N LEU A 45 32.70 -10.64 -21.19
CA LEU A 45 32.85 -9.23 -20.80
C LEU A 45 34.24 -8.88 -20.28
N GLY A 46 35.01 -9.84 -19.76
CA GLY A 46 36.33 -9.62 -19.19
C GLY A 46 36.32 -8.48 -18.14
N GLY A 47 37.10 -7.43 -18.37
CA GLY A 47 37.15 -6.27 -17.47
C GLY A 47 35.86 -5.46 -17.36
N LYS A 48 34.87 -5.68 -18.25
CA LYS A 48 33.58 -4.98 -18.24
C LYS A 48 32.54 -5.63 -17.31
N VAL A 49 32.83 -6.80 -16.75
CA VAL A 49 31.95 -7.55 -15.83
C VAL A 49 31.46 -6.67 -14.65
N GLY A 50 32.32 -5.81 -14.11
CA GLY A 50 31.94 -4.90 -13.02
C GLY A 50 30.81 -3.93 -13.40
N ARG A 51 30.79 -3.45 -14.66
CA ARG A 51 29.70 -2.59 -15.15
C ARG A 51 28.40 -3.36 -15.32
N PHE A 52 28.47 -4.60 -15.78
CA PHE A 52 27.30 -5.47 -15.89
C PHE A 52 26.67 -5.76 -14.52
N PHE A 53 27.47 -6.13 -13.51
CA PHE A 53 26.95 -6.33 -12.17
C PHE A 53 26.37 -5.05 -11.55
N ASN A 54 26.93 -3.88 -11.89
CA ASN A 54 26.35 -2.61 -11.47
C ASN A 54 24.96 -2.38 -12.10
N ILE A 55 24.79 -2.69 -13.40
CA ILE A 55 23.47 -2.64 -14.08
C ILE A 55 22.48 -3.58 -13.41
N GLU A 56 22.85 -4.85 -13.20
CA GLU A 56 21.97 -5.83 -12.53
C GLU A 56 21.61 -5.40 -11.10
N SER A 57 22.57 -4.87 -10.33
CA SER A 57 22.32 -4.33 -8.99
C SER A 57 21.37 -3.14 -9.01
N GLN A 58 21.49 -2.23 -9.97
CA GLN A 58 20.57 -1.09 -10.13
C GLN A 58 19.18 -1.57 -10.53
N MET A 59 19.08 -2.52 -11.46
CA MET A 59 17.79 -3.11 -11.85
C MET A 59 17.10 -3.78 -10.66
N ASN A 60 17.84 -4.52 -9.83
CA ASN A 60 17.29 -5.15 -8.63
C ASN A 60 16.78 -4.12 -7.63
N LEU A 61 17.57 -3.08 -7.35
CA LEU A 61 17.15 -1.98 -6.46
C LEU A 61 15.85 -1.30 -6.96
N LEU A 62 15.76 -0.99 -8.25
CA LEU A 62 14.56 -0.36 -8.83
C LEU A 62 13.34 -1.28 -8.74
N ASN A 63 13.51 -2.58 -8.97
CA ASN A 63 12.42 -3.56 -8.81
C ASN A 63 11.96 -3.67 -7.35
N GLU A 64 12.89 -3.73 -6.38
CA GLU A 64 12.58 -3.76 -4.95
C GLU A 64 11.83 -2.50 -4.49
N LEU A 65 12.26 -1.33 -4.96
CA LEU A 65 11.57 -0.06 -4.69
C LEU A 65 10.17 -0.03 -5.32
N LYS A 66 9.99 -0.55 -6.54
CA LYS A 66 8.67 -0.68 -7.17
C LYS A 66 7.74 -1.61 -6.38
N THR A 67 8.24 -2.75 -5.91
CA THR A 67 7.47 -3.67 -5.04
C THR A 67 7.08 -2.97 -3.74
N THR A 68 8.00 -2.25 -3.11
CA THR A 68 7.71 -1.48 -1.88
C THR A 68 6.66 -0.40 -2.14
N ASN A 69 6.80 0.37 -3.22
CA ASN A 69 5.83 1.38 -3.65
C ASN A 69 4.45 0.77 -3.93
N SER A 70 4.37 -0.46 -4.47
CA SER A 70 3.09 -1.12 -4.72
C SER A 70 2.32 -1.40 -3.43
N LEU A 71 3.00 -1.82 -2.36
CA LEU A 71 2.40 -2.03 -1.05
C LEU A 71 1.92 -0.71 -0.43
N ILE A 72 2.70 0.36 -0.60
CA ILE A 72 2.32 1.70 -0.14
C ILE A 72 1.05 2.17 -0.85
N VAL A 73 0.97 2.00 -2.18
CA VAL A 73 -0.22 2.37 -2.97
C VAL A 73 -1.43 1.56 -2.55
N GLU A 74 -1.29 0.27 -2.28
CA GLU A 74 -2.39 -0.58 -1.79
C GLU A 74 -2.94 -0.06 -0.44
N ARG A 75 -2.04 0.33 0.48
CA ARG A 75 -2.44 0.94 1.76
C ARG A 75 -3.13 2.28 1.57
N MET A 76 -2.58 3.15 0.72
CA MET A 76 -3.19 4.46 0.43
C MET A 76 -4.59 4.31 -0.18
N ALA A 77 -4.75 3.37 -1.12
CA ALA A 77 -6.03 3.11 -1.79
C ALA A 77 -7.10 2.62 -0.81
N ALA A 78 -6.75 1.75 0.14
CA ALA A 78 -7.68 1.35 1.19
C ALA A 78 -8.00 2.48 2.16
N GLY A 79 -7.03 3.33 2.50
CA GLY A 79 -7.26 4.54 3.29
C GLY A 79 -8.22 5.50 2.59
N GLN A 80 -8.05 5.72 1.28
CA GLN A 80 -8.98 6.50 0.47
C GLN A 80 -10.37 5.87 0.38
N ALA A 81 -10.47 4.55 0.21
CA ALA A 81 -11.75 3.85 0.17
C ALA A 81 -12.50 3.99 1.51
N ALA A 82 -11.77 3.85 2.63
CA ALA A 82 -12.31 4.05 3.96
C ALA A 82 -12.79 5.50 4.17
N ILE A 83 -11.97 6.49 3.84
CA ILE A 83 -12.38 7.91 3.91
C ILE A 83 -13.56 8.18 2.98
N GLY A 84 -13.54 7.64 1.77
CA GLY A 84 -14.63 7.74 0.79
C GLY A 84 -15.95 7.25 1.37
N SER A 85 -15.97 6.12 2.06
CA SER A 85 -17.18 5.62 2.73
C SER A 85 -17.77 6.57 3.78
N LEU A 86 -16.98 7.54 4.27
CA LEU A 86 -17.39 8.52 5.27
C LEU A 86 -17.81 9.86 4.66
N VAL A 87 -17.03 10.39 3.72
CA VAL A 87 -17.19 11.77 3.21
C VAL A 87 -17.67 11.87 1.77
N TYR A 88 -17.86 10.74 1.07
CA TYR A 88 -18.30 10.78 -0.32
C TYR A 88 -19.68 11.45 -0.43
N ALA A 89 -19.75 12.50 -1.23
CA ALA A 89 -20.96 13.22 -1.55
C ALA A 89 -21.30 12.97 -3.03
N PRO A 90 -22.27 12.09 -3.34
CA PRO A 90 -22.68 11.84 -4.72
C PRO A 90 -23.20 13.14 -5.35
N ARG A 91 -22.88 13.34 -6.63
CA ARG A 91 -23.55 14.38 -7.44
C ARG A 91 -24.99 13.95 -7.72
N SER A 92 -25.86 14.89 -8.09
CA SER A 92 -27.31 14.67 -8.28
C SER A 92 -27.72 13.51 -9.21
N ASN A 93 -26.78 12.93 -9.98
CA ASN A 93 -27.02 11.86 -10.94
C ASN A 93 -26.26 10.57 -10.60
N ASP A 94 -25.54 10.52 -9.48
CA ASP A 94 -24.74 9.37 -9.08
C ASP A 94 -25.58 8.36 -8.29
N LYS A 95 -25.32 7.06 -8.48
CA LYS A 95 -26.02 5.98 -7.79
C LYS A 95 -25.28 5.48 -6.55
N ASP A 96 -24.08 5.99 -6.34
CA ASP A 96 -23.24 5.59 -5.23
C ASP A 96 -23.82 6.10 -3.90
N PRO A 97 -23.74 5.28 -2.83
CA PRO A 97 -24.31 5.63 -1.53
C PRO A 97 -23.60 6.86 -0.94
N GLU A 98 -24.38 7.76 -0.33
CA GLU A 98 -23.85 8.89 0.44
C GLU A 98 -22.97 8.38 1.59
N GLY A 99 -21.81 9.02 1.77
CA GLY A 99 -20.91 8.76 2.87
C GLY A 99 -21.60 8.98 4.21
N ALA A 100 -21.25 8.18 5.21
CA ALA A 100 -21.96 8.16 6.49
C ALA A 100 -22.00 9.52 7.20
N LEU A 101 -20.91 10.28 7.16
CA LEU A 101 -20.83 11.60 7.79
C LEU A 101 -21.63 12.66 7.02
N VAL A 102 -21.60 12.60 5.68
CA VAL A 102 -22.39 13.50 4.82
C VAL A 102 -23.87 13.27 5.03
N ARG A 103 -24.30 12.01 5.07
CA ARG A 103 -25.69 11.63 5.29
C ARG A 103 -26.19 12.12 6.65
N PHE A 104 -25.40 11.89 7.71
CA PHE A 104 -25.66 12.42 9.04
C PHE A 104 -25.75 13.96 9.04
N ASN A 105 -24.80 14.65 8.40
CA ASN A 105 -24.78 16.11 8.31
C ASN A 105 -26.01 16.67 7.57
N ASN A 106 -26.45 16.02 6.50
CA ASN A 106 -27.66 16.41 5.74
C ASN A 106 -28.93 16.28 6.61
N ILE A 107 -29.02 15.22 7.41
CA ILE A 107 -30.11 14.99 8.35
C ILE A 107 -30.05 16.02 9.50
N LEU A 108 -28.85 16.31 10.01
CA LEU A 108 -28.62 17.31 11.05
C LEU A 108 -29.04 18.71 10.59
N LEU A 109 -28.70 19.11 9.36
CA LEU A 109 -29.06 20.40 8.77
C LEU A 109 -30.53 20.50 8.35
N GLY A 110 -31.30 19.43 8.45
CA GLY A 110 -32.71 19.40 8.02
C GLY A 110 -32.90 19.54 6.51
N VAL A 111 -31.87 19.23 5.71
CA VAL A 111 -31.90 19.27 4.24
C VAL A 111 -32.76 18.12 3.69
N SER A 112 -32.91 17.04 4.46
CA SER A 112 -33.81 15.94 4.17
C SER A 112 -35.29 16.32 4.35
N SER A 113 -36.13 16.05 3.34
CA SER A 113 -37.57 16.40 3.31
C SER A 113 -38.46 15.77 4.39
N ALA A 114 -37.93 14.84 5.19
CA ALA A 114 -38.64 14.22 6.29
C ALA A 114 -38.39 15.00 7.58
N LYS A 115 -39.46 15.27 8.35
CA LYS A 115 -39.37 15.88 9.68
C LYS A 115 -38.64 14.89 10.61
N THR A 116 -37.32 14.96 10.69
CA THR A 116 -36.53 14.04 11.51
C THR A 116 -36.85 14.25 12.98
N THR A 117 -37.37 13.21 13.63
CA THR A 117 -37.54 13.20 15.08
C THR A 117 -36.18 13.12 15.76
N SER A 118 -36.04 13.63 16.99
CA SER A 118 -34.78 13.51 17.75
C SER A 118 -34.28 12.06 17.85
N LYS A 119 -35.20 11.10 17.96
CA LYS A 119 -34.90 9.66 17.94
C LYS A 119 -34.30 9.18 16.61
N GLY A 120 -34.83 9.65 15.47
CA GLY A 120 -34.26 9.34 14.16
C GLY A 120 -32.85 9.90 13.98
N LEU A 121 -32.59 11.09 14.55
CA LEU A 121 -31.27 11.71 14.54
C LEU A 121 -30.25 10.94 15.39
N VAL A 122 -30.64 10.46 16.58
CA VAL A 122 -29.78 9.62 17.43
C VAL A 122 -29.44 8.28 16.77
N GLN A 123 -30.44 7.63 16.18
CA GLN A 123 -30.22 6.36 15.45
C GLN A 123 -29.23 6.55 14.29
N GLU A 124 -29.38 7.63 13.53
CA GLU A 124 -28.45 7.97 12.46
C GLU A 124 -27.05 8.30 12.98
N ALA A 125 -26.93 9.02 14.10
CA ALA A 125 -25.66 9.31 14.73
C ALA A 125 -24.91 8.03 15.14
N GLN A 126 -25.61 7.06 15.74
CA GLN A 126 -25.02 5.76 16.10
C GLN A 126 -24.61 4.97 14.86
N LEU A 127 -25.43 4.94 13.81
CA LEU A 127 -25.09 4.27 12.55
C LEU A 127 -23.85 4.90 11.88
N ALA A 128 -23.78 6.23 11.87
CA ALA A 128 -22.63 6.95 11.33
C ALA A 128 -21.37 6.73 12.19
N LEU A 129 -21.51 6.62 13.51
CA LEU A 129 -20.42 6.31 14.43
C LEU A 129 -19.90 4.87 14.25
N ASP A 130 -20.78 3.90 14.09
CA ASP A 130 -20.40 2.52 13.78
C ASP A 130 -19.63 2.43 12.45
N ALA A 131 -20.13 3.13 11.42
CA ALA A 131 -19.44 3.22 10.12
C ALA A 131 -18.09 3.94 10.23
N PHE A 132 -18.02 5.02 11.01
CA PHE A 132 -16.80 5.79 11.27
C PHE A 132 -15.71 4.97 11.95
N VAL A 133 -16.05 4.28 13.04
CA VAL A 133 -15.12 3.40 13.75
C VAL A 133 -14.70 2.24 12.85
N SER A 134 -15.62 1.64 12.09
CA SER A 134 -15.30 0.56 11.16
C SER A 134 -14.35 1.01 10.05
N ALA A 135 -14.54 2.21 9.49
CA ALA A 135 -13.70 2.75 8.42
C ALA A 135 -12.29 3.06 8.94
N LEU A 136 -12.15 3.67 10.12
CA LEU A 136 -10.83 3.97 10.70
C LEU A 136 -10.13 2.74 11.26
N ASN A 137 -10.85 1.66 11.54
CA ASN A 137 -10.29 0.36 11.88
C ASN A 137 -10.05 -0.54 10.65
N THR A 138 -9.93 0.04 9.44
CA THR A 138 -9.57 -0.71 8.22
C THR A 138 -8.20 -1.37 8.38
N ASN A 139 -8.14 -2.67 8.07
CA ASN A 139 -6.95 -3.51 8.18
C ASN A 139 -6.60 -4.12 6.82
N ILE A 140 -5.32 -4.04 6.43
CA ILE A 140 -4.76 -4.74 5.28
C ILE A 140 -3.61 -5.62 5.74
N GLY A 141 -3.70 -6.91 5.48
CA GLY A 141 -2.60 -7.84 5.74
C GLY A 141 -2.18 -7.95 7.21
N GLY A 142 -3.06 -7.60 8.15
CA GLY A 142 -2.78 -7.60 9.59
C GLY A 142 -2.39 -6.23 10.14
N GLU A 143 -2.23 -5.20 9.30
CA GLU A 143 -1.84 -3.86 9.72
C GLU A 143 -2.99 -2.86 9.54
N PHE A 144 -3.24 -2.06 10.58
CA PHE A 144 -4.25 -1.00 10.52
C PHE A 144 -3.75 0.25 9.79
N VAL A 145 -4.53 0.72 8.81
CA VAL A 145 -4.14 1.80 7.89
C VAL A 145 -4.05 3.16 8.61
N PHE A 146 -4.90 3.38 9.62
CA PHE A 146 -4.99 4.64 10.36
C PHE A 146 -4.27 4.62 11.72
N GLY A 147 -3.47 3.58 11.99
CA GLY A 147 -2.78 3.41 13.28
C GLY A 147 -1.48 4.21 13.43
N GLY A 148 -1.03 4.92 12.38
CA GLY A 148 0.29 5.53 12.35
C GLY A 148 1.39 4.47 12.41
N VAL A 149 2.35 4.60 13.33
CA VAL A 149 3.33 3.54 13.61
C VAL A 149 2.75 2.37 14.43
N ASN A 150 1.64 2.56 15.14
CA ASN A 150 0.97 1.50 15.89
C ASN A 150 -0.02 0.74 15.00
N THR A 151 0.50 -0.17 14.16
CA THR A 151 -0.31 -0.91 13.18
C THR A 151 -0.89 -2.24 13.71
N SER A 152 -0.55 -2.64 14.95
CA SER A 152 -0.92 -3.96 15.49
C SER A 152 -2.24 -3.98 16.26
N GLU A 153 -2.78 -2.81 16.62
CA GLU A 153 -4.05 -2.69 17.35
C GLU A 153 -5.05 -1.82 16.60
N PRO A 154 -6.37 -2.05 16.75
CA PRO A 154 -7.39 -1.18 16.19
C PRO A 154 -7.17 0.28 16.64
N PRO A 155 -7.07 1.24 15.70
CA PRO A 155 -6.86 2.65 15.99
C PRO A 155 -7.91 3.25 16.91
N LEU A 156 -9.19 2.91 16.71
CA LEU A 156 -10.30 3.45 17.50
C LEU A 156 -11.02 2.38 18.30
N SER A 157 -11.40 2.76 19.52
CA SER A 157 -12.28 1.95 20.37
C SER A 157 -13.73 2.01 19.88
N TYR A 158 -14.45 0.89 20.01
CA TYR A 158 -15.88 0.86 19.74
C TYR A 158 -16.65 1.78 20.70
N TYR A 159 -17.67 2.46 20.19
CA TYR A 159 -18.50 3.39 20.97
C TYR A 159 -19.99 3.07 20.78
N LYS A 160 -20.71 2.93 21.89
CA LYS A 160 -22.16 2.69 21.88
C LYS A 160 -22.87 3.62 22.84
N ALA A 161 -23.70 4.51 22.30
CA ALA A 161 -24.43 5.47 23.10
C ALA A 161 -25.31 4.81 24.17
N GLY A 162 -25.36 5.42 25.35
CA GLY A 162 -26.10 4.91 26.52
C GLY A 162 -25.49 3.69 27.20
N SER A 163 -24.34 3.17 26.75
CA SER A 163 -23.65 2.08 27.43
C SER A 163 -22.81 2.57 28.62
N ASN A 164 -22.69 1.75 29.67
CA ASN A 164 -21.90 2.05 30.88
C ASN A 164 -20.50 1.40 30.85
N GLU A 165 -19.97 1.18 29.65
CA GLU A 165 -18.69 0.50 29.43
C GLU A 165 -17.78 1.33 28.51
N GLY A 166 -16.46 1.14 28.63
CA GLY A 166 -15.47 1.74 27.74
C GLY A 166 -15.55 3.27 27.62
N ALA A 167 -15.40 3.76 26.39
CA ALA A 167 -15.41 5.19 26.06
C ALA A 167 -16.75 5.88 26.37
N SER A 168 -17.87 5.17 26.25
CA SER A 168 -19.20 5.72 26.55
C SER A 168 -19.37 6.01 28.04
N LYS A 169 -18.78 5.18 28.92
CA LYS A 169 -18.75 5.47 30.36
C LYS A 169 -18.02 6.78 30.66
N VAL A 170 -16.90 7.06 29.99
CA VAL A 170 -16.11 8.29 30.22
C VAL A 170 -16.93 9.54 29.89
N VAL A 171 -17.69 9.50 28.79
CA VAL A 171 -18.57 10.61 28.39
C VAL A 171 -19.69 10.83 29.41
N ARG A 172 -20.29 9.74 29.91
CA ARG A 172 -21.32 9.80 30.96
C ARG A 172 -20.78 10.26 32.31
N ASP A 173 -19.59 9.82 32.69
CA ASP A 173 -18.91 10.24 33.92
C ASP A 173 -18.57 11.74 33.88
N ALA A 174 -18.19 12.28 32.71
CA ALA A 174 -17.96 13.71 32.54
C ALA A 174 -19.26 14.52 32.71
N PHE A 175 -20.37 14.02 32.17
CA PHE A 175 -21.69 14.62 32.38
C PHE A 175 -22.09 14.58 33.86
N GLU A 176 -21.98 13.42 34.50
CA GLU A 176 -22.29 13.23 35.93
C GLU A 176 -21.40 14.10 36.82
N GLY A 177 -20.12 14.25 36.47
CA GLY A 177 -19.18 15.11 37.19
C GLY A 177 -19.52 16.59 37.11
N TYR A 178 -20.10 17.06 36.01
CA TYR A 178 -20.49 18.45 35.83
C TYR A 178 -21.87 18.77 36.43
N PHE A 179 -22.87 17.93 36.17
CA PHE A 179 -24.26 18.17 36.58
C PHE A 179 -24.63 17.54 37.93
N GLY A 180 -23.88 16.55 38.41
CA GLY A 180 -24.12 15.83 39.66
C GLY A 180 -25.19 14.72 39.57
N PHE A 181 -25.70 14.41 38.38
CA PHE A 181 -26.68 13.37 38.11
C PHE A 181 -26.49 12.79 36.70
N SER A 182 -27.07 11.61 36.43
CA SER A 182 -26.92 10.90 35.15
C SER A 182 -27.76 11.55 34.04
N PRO A 183 -27.38 11.44 32.75
CA PRO A 183 -28.19 11.93 31.62
C PRO A 183 -29.62 11.37 31.56
N ASP A 184 -29.84 10.19 32.16
CA ASP A 184 -31.14 9.51 32.21
C ASP A 184 -32.01 9.95 33.40
N ASP A 185 -31.49 10.78 34.31
CA ASP A 185 -32.19 11.24 35.50
C ASP A 185 -33.30 12.25 35.12
N PRO A 186 -34.50 12.20 35.72
CA PRO A 186 -35.53 13.22 35.54
C PRO A 186 -35.05 14.66 35.79
N ALA A 187 -34.02 14.87 36.60
CA ALA A 187 -33.39 16.17 36.83
C ALA A 187 -32.77 16.77 35.56
N ALA A 188 -32.37 15.95 34.58
CA ALA A 188 -31.81 16.39 33.30
C ALA A 188 -32.80 17.28 32.50
N ALA A 189 -34.11 17.12 32.71
CA ALA A 189 -35.14 17.94 32.09
C ALA A 189 -35.09 19.43 32.51
N SER A 190 -34.35 19.75 33.58
CA SER A 190 -34.20 21.12 34.09
C SER A 190 -32.97 21.86 33.56
N ILE A 191 -32.09 21.19 32.81
CA ILE A 191 -30.87 21.79 32.26
C ILE A 191 -31.23 22.90 31.27
N THR A 192 -30.65 24.08 31.44
CA THR A 192 -30.86 25.20 30.52
C THR A 192 -29.93 25.12 29.31
N LYS A 193 -30.26 25.88 28.26
CA LYS A 193 -29.42 26.02 27.06
C LYS A 193 -27.98 26.43 27.40
N ASP A 194 -27.81 27.45 28.23
CA ASP A 194 -26.50 28.00 28.58
C ASP A 194 -25.66 27.01 29.39
N GLN A 195 -26.27 26.28 30.32
CA GLN A 195 -25.58 25.25 31.10
C GLN A 195 -25.11 24.09 30.23
N MET A 196 -25.92 23.70 29.24
CA MET A 196 -25.54 22.68 28.27
C MET A 196 -24.40 23.17 27.36
N GLN A 197 -24.45 24.42 26.89
CA GLN A 197 -23.37 24.99 26.09
C GLN A 197 -22.04 25.05 26.87
N GLU A 198 -22.07 25.44 28.15
CA GLU A 198 -20.87 25.46 29.00
C GLU A 198 -20.28 24.05 29.22
N PHE A 199 -21.14 23.03 29.39
CA PHE A 199 -20.70 21.64 29.44
C PHE A 199 -20.06 21.19 28.12
N ILE A 200 -20.69 21.53 26.99
CA ILE A 200 -20.20 21.14 25.66
C ILE A 200 -18.84 21.80 25.37
N ASP A 201 -18.71 23.10 25.63
CA ASP A 201 -17.51 23.89 25.34
C ASP A 201 -16.34 23.58 26.30
N GLY A 202 -16.62 23.12 27.52
CA GLY A 202 -15.61 22.75 28.52
C GLY A 202 -15.45 21.22 28.67
N PRO A 203 -16.01 20.62 29.73
CA PRO A 203 -15.73 19.23 30.11
C PRO A 203 -15.91 18.20 29.00
N PHE A 204 -16.91 18.37 28.13
CA PHE A 204 -17.14 17.45 27.02
C PHE A 204 -16.08 17.61 25.92
N SER A 205 -15.74 18.84 25.54
CA SER A 205 -14.71 19.13 24.54
C SER A 205 -13.34 18.61 24.98
N ASP A 206 -13.00 18.76 26.26
CA ASP A 206 -11.73 18.33 26.85
C ASP A 206 -11.50 16.81 26.77
N LEU A 207 -12.55 16.00 26.60
CA LEU A 207 -12.44 14.55 26.38
C LEU A 207 -11.82 14.20 25.03
N PHE A 208 -11.97 15.07 24.03
CA PHE A 208 -11.52 14.86 22.65
C PHE A 208 -10.15 15.53 22.37
N GLU A 209 -9.59 16.19 23.37
CA GLU A 209 -8.25 16.76 23.35
C GLU A 209 -7.24 15.83 24.05
N ASP A 210 -5.95 16.03 23.78
CA ASP A 210 -4.90 15.26 24.45
C ASP A 210 -4.69 15.74 25.88
N PRO A 211 -4.45 14.82 26.85
CA PRO A 211 -4.19 13.39 26.69
C PRO A 211 -5.44 12.48 26.74
N SER A 212 -6.63 13.03 27.00
CA SER A 212 -7.87 12.25 27.17
C SER A 212 -8.22 11.42 25.93
N TRP A 213 -7.98 11.97 24.74
CA TRP A 213 -8.21 11.31 23.46
C TRP A 213 -7.42 9.99 23.33
N GLY A 214 -6.10 10.05 23.51
CA GLY A 214 -5.21 8.89 23.41
C GLY A 214 -5.36 7.85 24.53
N ILE A 215 -6.06 8.18 25.62
CA ILE A 215 -6.35 7.25 26.72
C ILE A 215 -7.67 6.51 26.45
N ASN A 216 -8.70 7.22 26.00
CA ASN A 216 -10.08 6.72 26.04
C ASN A 216 -10.64 6.34 24.67
N PHE A 217 -10.17 6.96 23.58
CA PHE A 217 -10.81 6.86 22.27
C PHE A 217 -9.90 6.27 21.21
N SER A 218 -8.65 6.72 21.15
CA SER A 218 -7.69 6.29 20.14
C SER A 218 -6.46 5.63 20.73
N LYS A 219 -5.98 4.59 20.05
CA LYS A 219 -4.69 3.95 20.27
C LYS A 219 -3.71 4.19 19.11
N ALA A 220 -4.11 5.00 18.13
CA ALA A 220 -3.24 5.37 17.03
C ALA A 220 -2.06 6.21 17.52
N ASP A 221 -0.93 6.08 16.85
CA ASP A 221 0.22 6.95 17.07
C ASP A 221 0.18 8.13 16.09
N ASP A 222 0.61 9.31 16.53
CA ASP A 222 0.67 10.53 15.71
C ASP A 222 1.90 10.55 14.79
N THR A 223 2.87 9.67 15.03
CA THR A 223 4.09 9.57 14.23
C THR A 223 3.75 8.94 12.88
N PRO A 224 3.94 9.66 11.76
CA PRO A 224 3.69 9.09 10.46
C PRO A 224 4.75 8.05 10.08
N GLN A 225 4.34 6.97 9.43
CA GLN A 225 5.23 6.04 8.77
C GLN A 225 5.95 6.74 7.62
N ARG A 226 7.28 6.72 7.68
CA ARG A 226 8.16 7.30 6.66
C ARG A 226 8.66 6.20 5.74
N ASN A 227 8.29 6.28 4.47
CA ASN A 227 8.71 5.32 3.46
C ASN A 227 9.58 5.98 2.40
N CYS A 228 10.67 5.30 2.03
CA CYS A 228 11.53 5.71 0.93
C CYS A 228 10.87 5.28 -0.40
N ILE A 229 10.55 6.24 -1.26
CA ILE A 229 9.84 5.98 -2.52
C ILE A 229 10.75 6.09 -3.74
N SER A 230 11.94 6.67 -3.61
CA SER A 230 12.89 6.89 -4.72
C SER A 230 14.27 6.29 -4.46
N SER A 231 15.01 6.00 -5.53
CA SER A 231 16.42 5.60 -5.47
C SER A 231 17.34 6.66 -4.86
N ASP A 232 16.89 7.92 -4.88
CA ASP A 232 17.67 9.08 -4.43
C ASP A 232 17.43 9.39 -2.93
N GLY A 233 16.71 8.52 -2.22
CA GLY A 233 16.44 8.65 -0.78
C GLY A 233 15.26 9.55 -0.44
N VAL A 234 14.42 9.92 -1.42
CA VAL A 234 13.23 10.73 -1.15
C VAL A 234 12.26 9.90 -0.33
N SER A 235 12.07 10.32 0.92
CA SER A 235 11.11 9.72 1.84
C SER A 235 9.86 10.56 1.93
N VAL A 236 8.70 9.92 1.94
CA VAL A 236 7.40 10.56 2.13
C VAL A 236 6.70 9.95 3.34
N ASN A 237 5.91 10.78 4.03
CA ASN A 237 5.01 10.32 5.07
C ASN A 237 3.78 9.72 4.38
N THR A 238 3.59 8.40 4.49
CA THR A 238 2.56 7.69 3.73
C THR A 238 1.36 7.28 4.55
N SER A 239 1.45 7.37 5.88
CA SER A 239 0.35 7.03 6.78
C SER A 239 -0.43 8.26 7.18
N VAL A 240 -1.71 8.04 7.46
CA VAL A 240 -2.59 8.99 8.12
C VAL A 240 -2.93 8.42 9.49
N SER A 241 -3.00 9.27 10.51
CA SER A 241 -3.41 8.83 11.85
C SER A 241 -4.91 9.03 12.04
N ALA A 242 -5.56 8.13 12.78
CA ALA A 242 -6.93 8.33 13.26
C ALA A 242 -7.04 9.53 14.22
N ASN A 243 -5.90 10.04 14.69
CA ASN A 243 -5.80 11.21 15.55
C ASN A 243 -5.85 12.55 14.81
N GLU A 244 -5.93 12.57 13.49
CA GLU A 244 -6.08 13.82 12.74
C GLU A 244 -7.30 14.62 13.23
N ASN A 245 -7.16 15.94 13.30
CA ASN A 245 -8.17 16.82 13.92
C ASN A 245 -9.57 16.65 13.31
N GLY A 246 -9.67 16.40 12.00
CA GLY A 246 -10.95 16.15 11.34
C GLY A 246 -11.67 14.90 11.85
N PHE A 247 -10.93 13.82 12.13
CA PHE A 247 -11.50 12.58 12.69
C PHE A 247 -11.96 12.78 14.13
N ARG A 248 -11.14 13.44 14.96
CA ARG A 248 -11.52 13.76 16.36
C ARG A 248 -12.80 14.56 16.42
N GLN A 249 -12.92 15.61 15.58
CA GLN A 249 -14.10 16.47 15.54
C GLN A 249 -15.34 15.76 15.00
N ALA A 250 -15.19 14.89 13.99
CA ALA A 250 -16.29 14.07 13.51
C ALA A 250 -16.82 13.16 14.63
N MET A 251 -15.92 12.45 15.33
CA MET A 251 -16.31 11.57 16.43
C MET A 251 -16.97 12.33 17.58
N LYS A 252 -16.44 13.51 17.96
CA LYS A 252 -17.03 14.40 18.96
C LYS A 252 -18.48 14.74 18.64
N ASN A 253 -18.75 15.20 17.42
CA ASN A 253 -20.10 15.61 17.02
C ASN A 253 -21.07 14.42 16.93
N LEU A 254 -20.60 13.26 16.46
CA LEU A 254 -21.42 12.05 16.43
C LEU A 254 -21.80 11.60 17.84
N ILE A 255 -20.86 11.60 18.77
CA ILE A 255 -21.09 11.23 20.17
C ILE A 255 -22.01 12.24 20.85
N LEU A 256 -21.78 13.54 20.64
CA LEU A 256 -22.60 14.60 21.21
C LEU A 256 -24.07 14.40 20.86
N VAL A 257 -24.37 14.12 19.59
CA VAL A 257 -25.73 13.91 19.13
C VAL A 257 -26.26 12.53 19.57
N ALA A 258 -25.45 11.47 19.51
CA ALA A 258 -25.89 10.13 19.87
C ALA A 258 -26.24 10.00 21.37
N GLU A 259 -25.50 10.67 22.26
CA GLU A 259 -25.75 10.62 23.72
C GLU A 259 -26.83 11.61 24.16
N PHE A 260 -26.81 12.84 23.64
CA PHE A 260 -27.58 13.95 24.24
C PHE A 260 -28.76 14.45 23.39
N ALA A 261 -28.99 13.95 22.17
CA ALA A 261 -30.13 14.43 21.37
C ALA A 261 -31.47 13.75 21.70
N GLU A 262 -31.49 12.60 22.40
CA GLU A 262 -32.72 11.89 22.84
C GLU A 262 -32.84 11.79 24.38
N SER A 263 -31.79 12.07 25.15
CA SER A 263 -31.83 12.03 26.62
C SER A 263 -32.98 12.89 27.17
N GLY A 264 -33.47 12.58 28.37
CA GLY A 264 -34.59 13.26 29.05
C GLY A 264 -34.36 14.75 29.39
N LEU A 265 -33.45 15.39 28.67
CA LEU A 265 -33.14 16.81 28.63
C LEU A 265 -34.31 17.68 28.21
N SER A 266 -34.22 18.96 28.56
CA SER A 266 -35.12 20.00 28.07
C SER A 266 -35.02 20.18 26.54
N GLU A 267 -36.10 20.67 25.92
CA GLU A 267 -36.10 21.03 24.50
C GLU A 267 -35.02 22.09 24.17
N ASP A 268 -34.73 22.98 25.10
CA ASP A 268 -33.68 24.00 25.00
C ASP A 268 -32.27 23.40 25.02
N ALA A 269 -32.02 22.40 25.87
CA ALA A 269 -30.74 21.69 25.93
C ALA A 269 -30.51 20.81 24.68
N VAL A 270 -31.55 20.14 24.17
CA VAL A 270 -31.48 19.42 22.88
C VAL A 270 -31.22 20.40 21.73
N THR A 271 -31.76 21.62 21.81
CA THR A 271 -31.49 22.68 20.83
C THR A 271 -30.04 23.14 20.91
N ALA A 272 -29.45 23.30 22.10
CA ALA A 272 -28.01 23.59 22.27
C ALA A 272 -27.12 22.52 21.62
N VAL A 273 -27.44 21.23 21.83
CA VAL A 273 -26.72 20.09 21.24
C VAL A 273 -26.75 20.14 19.72
N LYS A 274 -27.93 20.36 19.13
CA LYS A 274 -28.09 20.46 17.68
C LYS A 274 -27.39 21.70 17.13
N GLU A 275 -27.56 22.84 17.78
CA GLU A 275 -26.91 24.09 17.38
C GLU A 275 -25.40 23.96 17.41
N GLU A 276 -24.79 23.34 18.43
CA GLU A 276 -23.34 23.18 18.49
C GLU A 276 -22.82 22.23 17.41
N ALA A 277 -23.51 21.11 17.17
CA ALA A 277 -23.16 20.21 16.07
C ALA A 277 -23.31 20.87 14.68
N GLN A 278 -24.25 21.82 14.54
CA GLN A 278 -24.50 22.60 13.32
C GLN A 278 -23.62 23.86 13.19
N LYS A 279 -23.10 24.39 14.31
CA LYS A 279 -22.51 25.73 14.40
C LYS A 279 -21.35 25.83 13.43
N SER A 280 -21.42 26.76 12.48
CA SER A 280 -20.43 26.98 11.41
C SER A 280 -19.01 27.38 11.88
N SER A 281 -18.66 27.16 13.16
CA SER A 281 -17.32 27.26 13.70
C SER A 281 -16.44 26.08 13.25
N ASN A 282 -15.14 26.17 13.56
CA ASN A 282 -14.07 25.18 13.31
C ASN A 282 -14.26 23.82 14.03
N THR A 283 -15.47 23.53 14.52
CA THR A 283 -15.84 22.35 15.31
C THR A 283 -17.08 21.64 14.78
N SER A 284 -17.77 22.16 13.75
CA SER A 284 -18.96 21.52 13.17
C SER A 284 -18.67 20.18 12.49
N MET A 285 -19.73 19.40 12.29
CA MET A 285 -19.67 18.21 11.42
C MET A 285 -19.25 18.56 9.99
N GLY A 286 -19.73 19.68 9.43
CA GLY A 286 -19.33 20.15 8.11
C GLY A 286 -17.84 20.50 8.01
N ASP A 287 -17.28 21.17 9.01
CA ASP A 287 -15.84 21.46 9.09
C ASP A 287 -15.01 20.17 9.23
N ALA A 288 -15.46 19.22 10.06
CA ALA A 288 -14.84 17.91 10.18
C ALA A 288 -14.81 17.16 8.85
N ILE A 289 -15.91 17.14 8.09
CA ILE A 289 -15.98 16.57 6.74
C ILE A 289 -14.99 17.25 5.79
N ASN A 290 -14.87 18.58 5.84
CA ASN A 290 -13.91 19.32 5.02
C ASN A 290 -12.46 18.94 5.38
N LYS A 291 -12.12 18.87 6.68
CA LYS A 291 -10.79 18.46 7.14
C LYS A 291 -10.46 17.03 6.72
N ILE A 292 -11.39 16.10 6.84
CA ILE A 292 -11.22 14.72 6.38
C ILE A 292 -11.06 14.67 4.85
N THR A 293 -11.77 15.52 4.11
CA THR A 293 -11.61 15.65 2.65
C THR A 293 -10.23 16.18 2.27
N LEU A 294 -9.66 17.12 3.04
CA LEU A 294 -8.28 17.58 2.85
C LEU A 294 -7.26 16.46 3.07
N VAL A 295 -7.49 15.60 4.07
CA VAL A 295 -6.68 14.40 4.28
C VAL A 295 -6.74 13.49 3.04
N SER A 296 -7.94 13.19 2.52
CA SER A 296 -8.10 12.42 1.27
C SER A 296 -7.36 13.05 0.08
N SER A 297 -7.46 14.38 -0.09
CA SER A 297 -6.73 15.12 -1.11
C SER A 297 -5.21 15.00 -0.96
N HIS A 298 -4.70 14.98 0.27
CA HIS A 298 -3.28 14.78 0.54
C HIS A 298 -2.83 13.36 0.15
N LEU A 299 -3.61 12.33 0.51
CA LEU A 299 -3.33 10.96 0.05
C LEU A 299 -3.31 10.87 -1.49
N GLY A 300 -4.29 11.47 -2.17
CA GLY A 300 -4.33 11.45 -3.65
C GLY A 300 -3.12 12.12 -4.29
N ALA A 301 -2.61 13.21 -3.71
CA ALA A 301 -1.37 13.84 -4.17
C ALA A 301 -0.15 12.94 -3.95
N LEU A 302 -0.09 12.21 -2.84
CA LEU A 302 0.98 11.25 -2.56
C LEU A 302 0.93 10.05 -3.51
N GLU A 303 -0.24 9.50 -3.78
CA GLU A 303 -0.43 8.41 -4.76
C GLU A 303 0.04 8.84 -6.15
N SER A 304 -0.36 10.02 -6.61
CA SER A 304 0.08 10.57 -7.90
C SER A 304 1.61 10.72 -7.96
N ARG A 305 2.23 11.15 -6.86
CA ARG A 305 3.68 11.23 -6.76
C ARG A 305 4.35 9.86 -6.83
N VAL A 306 3.84 8.86 -6.11
CA VAL A 306 4.37 7.49 -6.15
C VAL A 306 4.21 6.90 -7.56
N GLN A 307 3.09 7.13 -8.22
CA GLN A 307 2.86 6.72 -9.60
C GLN A 307 3.90 7.35 -10.54
N SER A 308 4.13 8.67 -10.45
CA SER A 308 5.12 9.36 -11.28
C SER A 308 6.54 8.80 -11.07
N VAL A 309 6.90 8.45 -9.83
CA VAL A 309 8.20 7.82 -9.54
C VAL A 309 8.28 6.41 -10.13
N ASN A 310 7.21 5.62 -10.05
CA ASN A 310 7.16 4.30 -10.67
C ASN A 310 7.28 4.37 -12.20
N GLU A 311 6.65 5.35 -12.85
CA GLU A 311 6.80 5.58 -14.30
C GLU A 311 8.26 5.93 -14.68
N GLN A 312 8.96 6.68 -13.82
CA GLN A 312 10.40 6.94 -13.99
C GLN A 312 11.22 5.66 -13.82
N PHE A 313 10.90 4.81 -12.83
CA PHE A 313 11.56 3.52 -12.64
C PHE A 313 11.37 2.60 -13.85
N GLU A 314 10.18 2.53 -14.45
CA GLU A 314 9.95 1.74 -15.67
C GLU A 314 10.84 2.23 -16.83
N SER A 315 10.96 3.56 -16.97
CA SER A 315 11.82 4.16 -18.00
C SER A 315 13.30 3.80 -17.76
N GLN A 316 13.77 3.89 -16.52
CA GLN A 316 15.13 3.53 -16.15
C GLN A 316 15.39 2.02 -16.32
N LEU A 317 14.45 1.17 -15.90
CA LEU A 317 14.51 -0.28 -16.09
C LEU A 317 14.61 -0.64 -17.57
N SER A 318 13.84 0.02 -18.44
CA SER A 318 13.93 -0.19 -19.89
C SER A 318 15.32 0.15 -20.44
N ILE A 319 15.91 1.27 -20.00
CA ILE A 319 17.28 1.65 -20.39
C ILE A 319 18.30 0.61 -19.91
N LEU A 320 18.21 0.20 -18.64
CA LEU A 320 19.10 -0.79 -18.05
C LEU A 320 18.94 -2.18 -18.69
N GLN A 321 17.72 -2.58 -19.06
CA GLN A 321 17.44 -3.81 -19.81
C GLN A 321 18.05 -3.77 -21.22
N ASN A 322 17.98 -2.62 -21.89
CA ASN A 322 18.64 -2.43 -23.19
C ASN A 322 20.16 -2.51 -23.05
N LEU A 323 20.74 -1.86 -22.04
CA LEU A 323 22.19 -1.93 -21.77
C LEU A 323 22.61 -3.37 -21.41
N ARG A 324 21.86 -4.06 -20.56
CA ARG A 324 22.05 -5.48 -20.26
C ARG A 324 22.08 -6.31 -21.55
N THR A 325 21.13 -6.11 -22.44
CA THR A 325 21.07 -6.81 -23.74
C THR A 325 22.27 -6.46 -24.63
N GLN A 326 22.77 -5.22 -24.62
CA GLN A 326 24.00 -4.86 -25.34
C GLN A 326 25.26 -5.55 -24.78
N PHE A 327 25.28 -5.85 -23.47
CA PHE A 327 26.42 -6.49 -22.83
C PHE A 327 26.42 -8.01 -23.00
N ILE A 328 25.27 -8.66 -22.81
CA ILE A 328 25.18 -10.12 -22.75
C ILE A 328 24.31 -10.73 -23.85
N GLY A 329 23.60 -9.93 -24.64
CA GLY A 329 22.69 -10.42 -25.68
C GLY A 329 23.43 -11.09 -26.83
N VAL A 330 22.82 -12.14 -27.37
CA VAL A 330 23.32 -12.88 -28.53
C VAL A 330 22.24 -12.92 -29.60
N ASP A 331 22.61 -12.70 -30.87
CA ASP A 331 21.70 -12.91 -32.00
C ASP A 331 21.41 -14.40 -32.17
N GLN A 332 20.14 -14.77 -32.04
CA GLN A 332 19.70 -16.17 -32.17
C GLN A 332 19.97 -16.75 -33.57
N ASN A 333 19.96 -15.94 -34.62
CA ASN A 333 20.22 -16.42 -35.98
C ASN A 333 21.71 -16.77 -36.16
N GLU A 334 22.59 -15.96 -35.59
CA GLU A 334 24.03 -16.22 -35.59
C GLU A 334 24.33 -17.46 -34.72
N ALA A 335 23.74 -17.55 -33.53
CA ALA A 335 23.87 -18.72 -32.66
C ALA A 335 23.35 -20.01 -33.31
N ALA A 336 22.22 -19.95 -34.01
CA ALA A 336 21.67 -21.09 -34.75
C ALA A 336 22.59 -21.53 -35.89
N SER A 337 23.11 -20.57 -36.66
CA SER A 337 24.05 -20.85 -37.76
C SER A 337 25.32 -21.52 -37.25
N ARG A 338 25.88 -21.01 -36.13
CA ARG A 338 27.06 -21.58 -35.48
C ARG A 338 26.80 -22.97 -34.91
N LEU A 339 25.62 -23.20 -34.35
CA LEU A 339 25.22 -24.52 -33.83
C LEU A 339 25.17 -25.57 -34.96
N GLU A 340 24.62 -25.22 -36.12
CA GLU A 340 24.58 -26.11 -37.28
C GLU A 340 25.99 -26.41 -37.84
N GLU A 341 26.87 -25.40 -37.88
CA GLU A 341 28.27 -25.62 -38.25
C GLU A 341 28.97 -26.59 -37.29
N ILE A 342 28.79 -26.43 -35.97
CA ILE A 342 29.37 -27.31 -34.96
C ILE A 342 28.80 -28.74 -35.08
N LYS A 343 27.50 -28.90 -35.33
CA LYS A 343 26.88 -30.22 -35.58
C LYS A 343 27.54 -30.92 -36.76
N LEU A 344 27.77 -30.19 -37.86
CA LEU A 344 28.46 -30.72 -39.04
C LEU A 344 29.90 -31.14 -38.70
N MET A 345 30.64 -30.31 -37.97
CA MET A 345 32.01 -30.62 -37.56
C MET A 345 32.10 -31.86 -36.65
N ILE A 346 31.15 -32.04 -35.74
CA ILE A 346 31.05 -33.24 -34.90
C ILE A 346 30.78 -34.48 -35.76
N ALA A 347 29.87 -34.38 -36.74
CA ALA A 347 29.58 -35.49 -37.65
C ALA A 347 30.82 -35.89 -38.46
N ILE A 348 31.55 -34.92 -39.02
CA ILE A 348 32.81 -35.13 -39.74
C ILE A 348 33.86 -35.78 -38.82
N SER A 349 34.03 -35.29 -37.59
CA SER A 349 35.01 -35.81 -36.63
C SER A 349 34.71 -37.25 -36.21
N ASN A 350 33.44 -37.61 -36.08
CA ASN A 350 33.01 -38.99 -35.84
C ASN A 350 33.32 -39.89 -37.04
N GLU A 351 33.07 -39.41 -38.26
CA GLU A 351 33.41 -40.14 -39.49
C GLU A 351 34.92 -40.39 -39.61
N LEU A 352 35.74 -39.35 -39.38
CA LEU A 352 37.20 -39.45 -39.35
C LEU A 352 37.69 -40.43 -38.28
N THR A 353 37.05 -40.46 -37.11
CA THR A 353 37.36 -41.43 -36.04
C THR A 353 37.11 -42.86 -36.52
N VAL A 354 35.99 -43.10 -37.22
CA VAL A 354 35.71 -44.40 -37.85
C VAL A 354 36.77 -44.74 -38.91
N GLN A 355 37.15 -43.79 -39.77
CA GLN A 355 38.19 -44.02 -40.80
C GLN A 355 39.56 -44.34 -40.18
N ILE A 356 39.99 -43.60 -39.17
CA ILE A 356 41.27 -43.84 -38.45
C ILE A 356 41.26 -45.17 -37.72
N SER A 357 40.13 -45.58 -37.12
CA SER A 357 39.99 -46.89 -36.48
C SER A 357 40.19 -48.07 -37.46
N ARG A 358 39.94 -47.84 -38.76
CA ARG A 358 40.16 -48.82 -39.84
C ARG A 358 41.60 -48.87 -40.33
N LEU A 359 42.43 -47.86 -40.07
CA LEU A 359 43.87 -47.77 -40.42
C LEU A 359 44.78 -48.66 -39.54
N ASN A 360 44.25 -49.77 -39.02
CA ASN A 360 45.05 -50.74 -38.27
C ASN A 360 45.91 -51.56 -39.24
N LEU A 361 47.18 -51.78 -38.90
CA LEU A 361 48.15 -52.57 -39.67
C LEU A 361 47.60 -53.96 -40.06
N VAL A 362 46.74 -54.53 -39.21
CA VAL A 362 46.06 -55.82 -39.41
C VAL A 362 45.10 -55.82 -40.62
N ASN A 363 44.53 -54.66 -41.01
CA ASN A 363 43.70 -54.55 -42.22
C ASN A 363 44.53 -54.39 -43.50
N TYR A 364 45.78 -53.91 -43.40
CA TYR A 364 46.68 -53.69 -44.54
C TYR A 364 47.57 -54.89 -44.85
N LEU A 365 47.67 -55.85 -43.92
CA LEU A 365 48.42 -57.12 -44.06
C LEU A 365 47.52 -58.30 -44.47
N LYS A 366 46.38 -58.03 -45.11
CA LYS A 366 45.55 -59.07 -45.76
C LYS A 366 45.96 -59.29 -47.19
#